data_AF-A0A0Q8VU67-F1
#
_entry.id   AF-A0A0Q8VU67-F1
#
_cell.length_a   1.000
_cell.length_b   1.000
_cell.length_c   1.000
_cell.angle_alpha   90.00
_cell.angle_beta   90.00
_cell.angle_gamma   90.00
#
_symmetry.space_group_name_H-M   'P 1'
#
loop_
_entity.id
_entity.type
_entity.pdbx_description
1 polymer ?
#
loop_
_entity_poly.entity_id
_entity_poly.type
_entity_poly.pdbx_seq_one_letter_code
_entity_poly.pdbx_strand_id
1 'polypeptide(L)'
;MEDAAARTSEATTIGSGGIRVKDGGSIVVEAPGTIDLQGGAFSANSLAAATTVTAGGDIQGGGLVSTGTATIAGTLYAGAVSAGGEVSGNHATFPGGIKSTDVHSRSVTYGGAYSATWTHVDGTMGTAPSSERFKQDIVPVKLDVSALERAEVVTFRYRDAVANVGDDAEVRLGGIAEQFVDAGLGFAVTYGEDGLPFSIEDRPLVYALLAGYQALARRVTELEA
;
A
#
# COMPACT_ATOMS: atom_id res chain seq x y z
N MET A 1 -47.57 23.79 60.75
CA MET A 1 -46.48 23.02 60.10
C MET A 1 -46.86 22.95 58.64
N GLU A 2 -46.49 24.00 57.91
CA GLU A 2 -46.64 24.04 56.47
C GLU A 2 -45.40 23.34 55.92
N ASP A 3 -45.60 22.08 55.54
CA ASP A 3 -44.60 21.28 54.87
C ASP A 3 -44.27 22.04 53.57
N ALA A 4 -43.06 22.60 53.49
CA ALA A 4 -42.57 23.23 52.29
C ALA A 4 -42.28 22.11 51.28
N ALA A 5 -43.36 21.52 50.75
CA ALA A 5 -43.32 20.69 49.58
C ALA A 5 -42.49 21.47 48.56
N ALA A 6 -41.40 20.86 48.09
CA ALA A 6 -40.66 21.36 46.96
C ALA A 6 -41.69 21.47 45.83
N ARG A 7 -42.19 22.69 45.61
CA ARG A 7 -43.09 22.99 44.50
C ARG A 7 -42.31 22.56 43.27
N THR A 8 -42.93 21.75 42.42
CA THR A 8 -42.42 21.52 41.07
C THR A 8 -42.22 22.89 40.45
N SER A 9 -40.99 23.38 40.45
CA SER A 9 -40.72 24.74 40.03
C SER A 9 -40.92 24.79 38.53
N GLU A 10 -41.72 25.75 38.09
CA GLU A 10 -41.64 26.27 36.73
C GLU A 10 -40.17 26.55 36.37
N ALA A 11 -39.84 26.54 35.07
CA ALA A 11 -38.48 26.69 34.58
C ALA A 11 -37.74 27.84 35.30
N THR A 12 -36.66 27.53 36.02
CA THR A 12 -35.84 28.54 36.68
C THR A 12 -34.95 29.19 35.63
N THR A 13 -35.19 30.46 35.32
CA THR A 13 -34.32 31.24 34.42
C THR A 13 -33.17 31.84 35.22
N ILE A 14 -31.96 31.54 34.79
CA ILE A 14 -30.74 32.14 35.34
C ILE A 14 -30.37 33.32 34.44
N GLY A 15 -30.15 34.49 35.03
CA GLY A 15 -29.78 35.69 34.29
C GLY A 15 -28.40 35.60 33.63
N SER A 16 -27.97 36.70 33.00
CA SER A 16 -26.70 36.80 32.23
C SER A 16 -25.42 36.53 33.03
N GLY A 17 -25.49 36.44 34.36
CA GLY A 17 -24.36 36.09 35.23
C GLY A 17 -23.97 34.60 35.21
N GLY A 18 -24.85 33.73 34.70
CA GLY A 18 -24.61 32.30 34.56
C GLY A 18 -24.49 31.53 35.88
N ILE A 19 -24.14 30.25 35.79
CA ILE A 19 -23.82 29.39 36.94
C ILE A 19 -22.30 29.33 37.09
N ARG A 20 -21.80 29.68 38.28
CA ARG A 20 -20.42 29.39 38.66
C ARG A 20 -20.41 28.29 39.71
N VAL A 21 -19.85 27.15 39.35
CA VAL A 21 -19.60 26.06 40.30
C VAL A 21 -18.18 26.21 40.84
N LYS A 22 -18.04 26.29 42.16
CA LYS A 22 -16.75 26.42 42.85
C LYS A 22 -16.38 25.10 43.52
N ASP A 23 -15.09 24.94 43.80
CA ASP A 23 -14.54 23.91 44.69
C ASP A 23 -14.91 22.46 44.31
N GLY A 24 -15.03 22.18 43.01
CA GLY A 24 -15.24 20.81 42.49
C GLY A 24 -16.69 20.31 42.49
N GLY A 25 -17.68 21.20 42.67
CA GLY A 25 -19.08 20.83 42.48
C GLY A 25 -19.41 20.39 41.04
N SER A 26 -20.57 19.76 40.86
CA SER A 26 -21.05 19.29 39.56
C SER A 26 -22.35 19.97 39.13
N ILE A 27 -22.58 20.00 37.82
CA ILE A 27 -23.91 20.22 37.24
C ILE A 27 -24.33 18.88 36.66
N VAL A 28 -25.41 18.31 37.18
CA VAL A 28 -25.92 17.00 36.74
C VAL A 28 -27.28 17.22 36.09
N VAL A 29 -27.44 16.63 34.91
CA VAL A 29 -28.71 16.56 34.21
C VAL A 29 -29.17 15.10 34.29
N GLU A 30 -30.00 14.80 35.29
CA GLU A 30 -30.35 13.41 35.66
C GLU A 30 -31.44 12.78 34.77
N ALA A 31 -32.25 13.62 34.11
CA ALA A 31 -33.24 13.20 33.11
C ALA A 31 -32.75 13.54 31.70
N PRO A 32 -33.32 12.97 30.61
CA PRO A 32 -32.96 13.37 29.25
C PRO A 32 -33.10 14.88 29.08
N GLY A 33 -31.97 15.56 28.85
CA GLY A 33 -31.90 17.01 28.80
C GLY A 33 -30.69 17.48 28.00
N THR A 34 -30.73 18.73 27.57
CA THR A 34 -29.68 19.33 26.75
C THR A 34 -28.92 20.38 27.53
N ILE A 35 -27.61 20.44 27.28
CA ILE A 35 -26.79 21.60 27.60
C ILE A 35 -26.56 22.31 26.27
N ASP A 36 -27.22 23.45 26.07
CA ASP A 36 -27.06 24.29 24.88
C ASP A 36 -26.10 25.45 25.20
N LEU A 37 -25.00 25.53 24.44
CA LEU A 37 -23.99 26.57 24.56
C LEU A 37 -24.04 27.46 23.32
N GLN A 38 -25.03 28.35 23.26
CA GLN A 38 -25.22 29.24 22.10
C GLN A 38 -24.01 30.19 21.95
N GLY A 39 -23.12 29.86 21.01
CA GLY A 39 -21.89 30.62 20.75
C GLY A 39 -20.78 30.46 21.78
N GLY A 40 -20.86 29.47 22.67
CA GLY A 40 -19.86 29.19 23.71
C GLY A 40 -18.98 27.96 23.41
N ALA A 41 -17.86 27.83 24.11
CA ALA A 41 -17.00 26.64 24.05
C ALA A 41 -17.20 25.75 25.27
N PHE A 42 -17.32 24.43 25.07
CA PHE A 42 -17.19 23.46 26.16
C PHE A 42 -15.70 23.17 26.38
N SER A 43 -15.11 23.82 27.38
CA SER A 43 -13.72 23.58 27.78
C SER A 43 -13.68 22.64 28.97
N ALA A 44 -13.46 21.36 28.71
CA ALA A 44 -13.31 20.34 29.74
C ALA A 44 -12.07 19.47 29.48
N ASN A 45 -11.51 18.92 30.55
CA ASN A 45 -10.38 17.99 30.47
C ASN A 45 -10.77 16.66 29.82
N SER A 46 -12.06 16.29 29.85
CA SER A 46 -12.59 15.08 29.21
C SER A 46 -14.06 15.28 28.84
N LEU A 47 -14.46 14.79 27.66
CA LEU A 47 -15.86 14.65 27.27
C LEU A 47 -16.14 13.16 27.03
N ALA A 48 -16.99 12.57 27.88
CA ALA A 48 -17.44 11.19 27.73
C ALA A 48 -18.91 11.19 27.28
N ALA A 49 -19.19 10.59 26.13
CA ALA A 49 -20.55 10.34 25.66
C ALA A 49 -20.81 8.84 25.67
N ALA A 50 -21.97 8.43 26.19
CA ALA A 50 -22.34 7.01 26.19
C ALA A 50 -22.59 6.45 24.78
N THR A 51 -22.92 7.31 23.82
CA THR A 51 -23.27 6.91 22.45
C THR A 51 -22.48 7.70 21.41
N THR A 52 -22.76 9.00 21.24
CA THR A 52 -22.21 9.79 20.13
C THR A 52 -21.79 11.18 20.59
N VAL A 53 -20.63 11.63 20.10
CA VAL A 53 -20.25 13.05 20.07
C VAL A 53 -20.42 13.54 18.63
N THR A 54 -21.31 14.51 18.39
CA THR A 54 -21.54 15.12 17.07
C THR A 54 -21.07 16.56 17.09
N ALA A 55 -20.14 16.92 16.20
CA ALA A 55 -19.67 18.29 16.03
C ALA A 55 -20.05 18.82 14.65
N GLY A 56 -20.50 20.08 14.57
CA GLY A 56 -20.75 20.77 13.30
C GLY A 56 -19.48 21.30 12.62
N GLY A 57 -18.30 21.09 13.22
CA GLY A 57 -16.96 21.49 12.75
C GLY A 57 -15.88 20.52 13.27
N ASP A 58 -14.62 20.96 13.37
CA ASP A 58 -13.48 20.09 13.76
C ASP A 58 -13.45 19.72 15.26
N ILE A 59 -13.01 18.49 15.58
CA ILE A 59 -12.57 18.09 16.93
C ILE A 59 -11.05 18.28 17.00
N GLN A 60 -10.59 19.45 17.42
CA GLN A 60 -9.15 19.77 17.51
C GLN A 60 -8.64 19.52 18.94
N GLY A 61 -8.03 18.35 19.17
CA GLY A 61 -7.33 18.03 20.41
C GLY A 61 -7.25 16.54 20.73
N GLY A 62 -6.05 15.97 20.68
CA GLY A 62 -5.69 14.81 21.50
C GLY A 62 -6.18 13.42 21.08
N GLY A 63 -6.35 13.15 19.77
CA GLY A 63 -6.57 11.81 19.25
C GLY A 63 -8.00 11.29 19.42
N LEU A 64 -8.51 10.62 18.39
CA LEU A 64 -9.72 9.83 18.51
C LEU A 64 -9.42 8.61 19.38
N VAL A 65 -9.78 8.65 20.67
CA VAL A 65 -9.75 7.46 21.54
C VAL A 65 -11.06 6.70 21.34
N SER A 66 -11.11 5.87 20.30
CA SER A 66 -12.18 4.87 20.17
C SER A 66 -11.72 3.57 20.83
N THR A 67 -12.49 3.06 21.80
CA THR A 67 -12.32 1.70 22.34
C THR A 67 -13.00 0.64 21.47
N GLY A 68 -13.37 1.00 20.23
CA GLY A 68 -14.09 0.14 19.29
C GLY A 68 -13.85 0.55 17.83
N THR A 69 -14.86 0.41 16.98
CA THR A 69 -14.76 0.79 15.57
C THR A 69 -14.83 2.32 15.41
N ALA A 70 -13.99 2.86 14.53
CA ALA A 70 -14.09 4.24 14.06
C ALA A 70 -14.45 4.21 12.58
N THR A 71 -15.66 4.68 12.24
CA THR A 71 -16.09 4.80 10.84
C THR A 71 -15.86 6.23 10.38
N ILE A 72 -14.93 6.41 9.44
CA ILE A 72 -14.63 7.72 8.85
C ILE A 72 -15.20 7.69 7.43
N ALA A 73 -16.29 8.43 7.20
CA ALA A 73 -16.93 8.52 5.88
C ALA A 73 -16.15 9.41 4.89
N GLY A 74 -15.16 10.16 5.38
CA GLY A 74 -14.30 11.05 4.60
C GLY A 74 -12.82 10.71 4.71
N THR A 75 -11.97 11.74 4.68
CA THR A 75 -10.51 11.58 4.74
C THR A 75 -10.00 11.51 6.19
N LEU A 76 -9.09 10.57 6.46
CA LEU A 76 -8.27 10.55 7.68
C LEU A 76 -6.91 11.21 7.39
N TYR A 77 -6.64 12.37 8.00
CA TYR A 77 -5.32 12.98 7.99
C TYR A 77 -4.51 12.48 9.19
N ALA A 78 -3.70 11.45 8.99
CA ALA A 78 -2.86 10.87 10.03
C ALA A 78 -1.38 10.85 9.59
N GLY A 79 -0.47 11.20 10.49
CA GLY A 79 0.97 11.08 10.24
C GLY A 79 1.45 9.62 10.17
N ALA A 80 0.76 8.71 10.85
CA ALA A 80 0.95 7.26 10.76
C ALA A 80 -0.37 6.54 11.06
N VAL A 81 -0.60 5.41 10.38
CA VAL A 81 -1.72 4.49 10.65
C VAL A 81 -1.12 3.12 10.93
N SER A 82 -1.43 2.53 12.09
CA SER A 82 -1.01 1.19 12.47
C SER A 82 -2.23 0.29 12.58
N ALA A 83 -2.23 -0.82 11.85
CA ALA A 83 -3.27 -1.84 11.93
C ALA A 83 -2.67 -3.12 12.53
N GLY A 84 -3.32 -3.67 13.56
CA GLY A 84 -2.95 -4.99 14.11
C GLY A 84 -3.41 -6.17 13.24
N GLY A 85 -4.25 -5.91 12.23
CA GLY A 85 -4.77 -6.87 11.26
C GLY A 85 -4.61 -6.38 9.83
N GLU A 86 -5.40 -6.93 8.92
CA GLU A 86 -5.39 -6.55 7.51
C GLU A 86 -5.89 -5.11 7.30
N VAL A 87 -5.23 -4.38 6.40
CA VAL A 87 -5.75 -3.14 5.81
C VAL A 87 -6.34 -3.52 4.46
N SER A 88 -7.67 -3.56 4.35
CA SER A 88 -8.38 -3.92 3.12
C SER A 88 -9.34 -2.82 2.68
N GLY A 89 -9.55 -2.75 1.36
CA GLY A 89 -10.42 -1.78 0.70
C GLY A 89 -10.41 -2.02 -0.80
N ASN A 90 -11.26 -1.31 -1.55
CA ASN A 90 -11.31 -1.49 -3.00
C ASN A 90 -10.05 -0.94 -3.70
N HIS A 91 -9.45 0.12 -3.15
CA HIS A 91 -8.27 0.77 -3.68
C HIS A 91 -7.40 1.32 -2.55
N ALA A 92 -6.08 1.28 -2.74
CA ALA A 92 -5.11 1.96 -1.89
C ALA A 92 -4.04 2.60 -2.78
N THR A 93 -3.73 3.88 -2.53
CA THR A 93 -2.71 4.64 -3.26
C THR A 93 -1.56 4.94 -2.31
N PHE A 94 -0.34 4.55 -2.69
CA PHE A 94 0.87 4.77 -1.91
C PHE A 94 1.89 5.61 -2.71
N PRO A 95 1.81 6.96 -2.67
CA PRO A 95 2.69 7.82 -3.46
C PRO A 95 4.19 7.63 -3.16
N GLY A 96 4.53 7.24 -1.92
CA GLY A 96 5.89 6.93 -1.50
C GLY A 96 6.28 5.45 -1.59
N GLY A 97 5.42 4.62 -2.19
CA GLY A 97 5.61 3.17 -2.26
C GLY A 97 5.24 2.42 -0.98
N ILE A 98 5.43 1.09 -1.02
CA ILE A 98 5.19 0.17 0.09
C ILE A 98 6.53 -0.39 0.55
N LYS A 99 6.90 -0.20 1.82
CA LYS A 99 8.09 -0.82 2.43
C LYS A 99 7.66 -1.86 3.47
N SER A 100 7.98 -3.13 3.21
CA SER A 100 7.73 -4.24 4.14
C SER A 100 9.02 -4.96 4.46
N THR A 101 9.38 -5.05 5.75
CA THR A 101 10.62 -5.69 6.21
C THR A 101 10.48 -7.20 6.42
N ASP A 102 9.26 -7.73 6.50
CA ASP A 102 9.01 -9.17 6.75
C ASP A 102 8.51 -9.91 5.50
N VAL A 103 8.13 -9.19 4.42
CA VAL A 103 7.58 -9.84 3.21
C VAL A 103 8.52 -10.87 2.59
N HIS A 104 9.84 -10.68 2.69
CA HIS A 104 10.82 -11.59 2.11
C HIS A 104 11.03 -12.87 2.93
N SER A 105 10.63 -12.89 4.20
CA SER A 105 10.81 -14.03 5.14
C SER A 105 9.50 -14.72 5.51
N ARG A 106 8.36 -14.07 5.23
CA ARG A 106 7.03 -14.57 5.51
C ARG A 106 6.63 -15.66 4.50
N SER A 107 6.41 -16.89 4.98
CA SER A 107 5.83 -17.94 4.13
C SER A 107 4.35 -17.67 3.85
N VAL A 108 3.99 -17.70 2.56
CA VAL A 108 2.61 -17.61 2.06
C VAL A 108 2.04 -18.98 1.68
N THR A 109 2.75 -20.08 1.99
CA THR A 109 2.36 -21.45 1.58
C THR A 109 1.48 -22.16 2.61
N TYR A 110 0.55 -21.44 3.25
CA TYR A 110 -0.34 -22.00 4.28
C TYR A 110 -1.60 -22.70 3.71
N GLY A 111 -1.59 -23.02 2.42
CA GLY A 111 -2.66 -23.73 1.70
C GLY A 111 -3.38 -22.84 0.69
N GLY A 112 -3.48 -23.27 -0.56
CA GLY A 112 -4.13 -22.54 -1.65
C GLY A 112 -3.23 -22.31 -2.87
N ALA A 113 -3.79 -21.68 -3.91
CA ALA A 113 -3.05 -21.26 -5.10
C ALA A 113 -2.37 -19.90 -4.85
N TYR A 114 -1.16 -19.74 -5.39
CA TYR A 114 -0.42 -18.48 -5.41
C TYR A 114 -0.21 -18.06 -6.87
N SER A 115 -0.06 -16.75 -7.09
CA SER A 115 0.27 -16.18 -8.40
C SER A 115 1.43 -15.22 -8.26
N ALA A 116 2.29 -15.16 -9.28
CA ALA A 116 3.23 -14.07 -9.41
C ALA A 116 2.46 -12.77 -9.68
N THR A 117 2.90 -11.69 -9.02
CA THR A 117 2.37 -10.34 -9.20
C THR A 117 3.33 -9.54 -10.07
N TRP A 118 2.78 -8.75 -10.98
CA TRP A 118 3.46 -7.81 -11.84
C TRP A 118 3.16 -6.40 -11.35
N THR A 119 4.15 -5.51 -11.42
CA THR A 119 3.97 -4.09 -11.14
C THR A 119 4.00 -3.33 -12.47
N HIS A 120 2.92 -2.64 -12.79
CA HIS A 120 2.82 -1.77 -13.95
C HIS A 120 3.51 -0.42 -13.66
N VAL A 121 3.86 0.33 -14.70
CA VAL A 121 4.60 1.61 -14.59
C VAL A 121 3.85 2.70 -13.80
N ASP A 122 2.54 2.59 -13.68
CA ASP A 122 1.71 3.48 -12.85
C ASP A 122 1.61 3.04 -11.37
N GLY A 123 2.34 1.99 -10.98
CA GLY A 123 2.33 1.40 -9.64
C GLY A 123 1.23 0.36 -9.41
N THR A 124 0.38 0.08 -10.40
CA THR A 124 -0.66 -0.95 -10.27
C THR A 124 -0.04 -2.34 -10.19
N MET A 125 -0.43 -3.12 -9.19
CA MET A 125 -0.03 -4.51 -9.04
C MET A 125 -1.12 -5.45 -9.57
N GLY A 126 -0.74 -6.45 -10.38
CA GLY A 126 -1.70 -7.36 -11.00
C GLY A 126 -1.07 -8.69 -11.46
N THR A 127 -1.79 -9.46 -12.26
CA THR A 127 -1.26 -10.69 -12.88
C THR A 127 -1.24 -10.54 -14.39
N ALA A 128 -0.23 -11.11 -15.05
CA ALA A 128 -0.14 -11.13 -16.51
C ALA A 128 -0.73 -12.45 -17.04
N PRO A 129 -1.95 -12.45 -17.63
CA PRO A 129 -2.55 -13.69 -18.12
C PRO A 129 -1.78 -14.27 -19.31
N SER A 130 -1.64 -15.60 -19.35
CA SER A 130 -0.94 -16.29 -20.44
C SER A 130 -1.86 -17.21 -21.28
N SER A 131 -3.15 -17.26 -20.97
CA SER A 131 -4.13 -18.05 -21.74
C SER A 131 -4.36 -17.43 -23.13
N GLU A 132 -4.53 -18.29 -24.14
CA GLU A 132 -4.79 -17.91 -25.53
C GLU A 132 -5.96 -16.92 -25.67
N ARG A 133 -7.02 -17.06 -24.85
CA ARG A 133 -8.18 -16.15 -24.86
C ARG A 133 -7.87 -14.68 -24.55
N PHE A 134 -6.70 -14.39 -23.99
CA PHE A 134 -6.22 -13.04 -23.69
C PHE A 134 -5.09 -12.60 -24.63
N LYS A 135 -4.79 -13.38 -25.66
CA LYS A 135 -3.75 -13.12 -26.64
C LYS A 135 -4.36 -12.98 -28.02
N GLN A 136 -3.72 -12.20 -28.86
CA GLN A 136 -4.07 -12.00 -30.26
C GLN A 136 -2.81 -12.11 -31.11
N ASP A 137 -2.97 -12.31 -32.42
CA ASP A 137 -1.87 -12.31 -33.39
C ASP A 137 -0.75 -13.33 -33.08
N ILE A 138 -1.15 -14.54 -32.65
CA ILE A 138 -0.22 -15.59 -32.23
C ILE A 138 0.49 -16.18 -33.45
N VAL A 139 1.77 -15.86 -33.59
CA VAL A 139 2.66 -16.38 -34.64
C VAL A 139 3.90 -17.04 -34.03
N PRO A 140 4.49 -18.07 -34.68
CA PRO A 140 5.75 -18.65 -34.23
C PRO A 140 6.88 -17.60 -34.16
N VAL A 141 7.65 -17.62 -33.07
CA VAL A 141 8.79 -16.72 -32.90
C VAL A 141 9.89 -17.04 -33.92
N LYS A 142 10.40 -16.00 -34.58
CA LYS A 142 11.61 -16.07 -35.42
C LYS A 142 12.74 -15.42 -34.65
N LEU A 143 13.45 -16.23 -33.85
CA LEU A 143 14.59 -15.77 -33.07
C LEU A 143 15.89 -16.03 -33.85
N ASP A 144 16.72 -15.01 -33.99
CA ASP A 144 18.11 -15.20 -34.39
C ASP A 144 18.86 -15.84 -33.22
N VAL A 145 19.13 -17.14 -33.30
CA VAL A 145 19.81 -17.88 -32.22
C VAL A 145 21.21 -17.32 -31.97
N SER A 146 21.87 -16.74 -32.98
CA SER A 146 23.18 -16.10 -32.80
C SER A 146 23.11 -14.84 -31.95
N ALA A 147 21.92 -14.24 -31.76
CA ALA A 147 21.71 -13.16 -30.79
C ALA A 147 21.91 -13.63 -29.35
N LEU A 148 21.53 -14.88 -29.04
CA LEU A 148 21.75 -15.47 -27.71
C LEU A 148 23.24 -15.72 -27.43
N GLU A 149 24.04 -15.97 -28.47
CA GLU A 149 25.49 -16.17 -28.35
C GLU A 149 26.23 -14.84 -28.16
N ARG A 150 25.71 -13.74 -28.71
CA ARG A 150 26.28 -12.39 -28.56
C ARG A 150 25.98 -11.77 -27.20
N ALA A 151 24.89 -12.17 -26.55
CA ALA A 151 24.52 -11.68 -25.24
C ALA A 151 25.41 -12.33 -24.15
N GLU A 152 26.27 -11.53 -23.53
CA GLU A 152 27.22 -12.03 -22.54
C GLU A 152 26.56 -12.17 -21.16
N VAL A 153 26.78 -13.31 -20.51
CA VAL A 153 26.47 -13.50 -19.09
C VAL A 153 27.69 -13.12 -18.28
N VAL A 154 27.51 -12.14 -17.39
CA VAL A 154 28.59 -11.56 -16.58
C VAL A 154 28.30 -11.73 -15.09
N THR A 155 29.34 -11.61 -14.29
CA THR A 155 29.20 -11.37 -12.86
C THR A 155 29.51 -9.92 -12.54
N PHE A 156 28.72 -9.32 -11.66
CA PHE A 156 28.84 -7.90 -11.33
C PHE A 156 28.48 -7.64 -9.88
N ARG A 157 28.83 -6.44 -9.40
CA ARG A 157 28.38 -5.88 -8.13
C ARG A 157 27.68 -4.56 -8.42
N TYR A 158 26.56 -4.29 -7.77
CA TYR A 158 25.90 -2.99 -7.90
C TYR A 158 26.79 -1.89 -7.33
N ARG A 159 26.91 -0.77 -8.07
CA ARG A 159 27.72 0.39 -7.65
C ARG A 159 27.29 0.90 -6.28
N ASP A 160 25.99 1.00 -6.04
CA ASP A 160 25.44 1.43 -4.75
C ASP A 160 25.74 0.44 -3.62
N ALA A 161 25.74 -0.87 -3.90
CA ALA A 161 26.12 -1.87 -2.91
C ALA A 161 27.61 -1.70 -2.52
N VAL A 162 28.49 -1.56 -3.51
CA VAL A 162 29.93 -1.31 -3.27
C VAL A 162 30.15 0.01 -2.51
N ALA A 163 29.40 1.06 -2.83
CA ALA A 163 29.49 2.33 -2.12
C ALA A 163 29.07 2.22 -0.64
N ASN A 164 28.09 1.37 -0.32
CA ASN A 164 27.56 1.22 1.03
C ASN A 164 28.31 0.21 1.90
N VAL A 165 28.77 -0.90 1.33
CA VAL A 165 29.39 -2.01 2.09
C VAL A 165 30.78 -2.41 1.57
N GLY A 166 31.33 -1.70 0.59
CA GLY A 166 32.68 -1.93 0.09
C GLY A 166 32.86 -3.30 -0.54
N ASP A 167 33.90 -4.01 -0.13
CA ASP A 167 34.26 -5.33 -0.66
C ASP A 167 33.27 -6.42 -0.27
N ASP A 168 32.45 -6.20 0.76
CA ASP A 168 31.39 -7.12 1.19
C ASP A 168 30.15 -7.08 0.27
N ALA A 169 30.17 -6.24 -0.77
CA ALA A 169 29.08 -6.17 -1.75
C ALA A 169 28.90 -7.49 -2.50
N GLU A 170 27.66 -7.98 -2.50
CA GLU A 170 27.28 -9.25 -3.12
C GLU A 170 27.57 -9.28 -4.63
N VAL A 171 28.26 -10.34 -5.07
CA VAL A 171 28.45 -10.65 -6.49
C VAL A 171 27.21 -11.34 -7.03
N ARG A 172 26.67 -10.81 -8.12
CA ARG A 172 25.48 -11.36 -8.80
C ARG A 172 25.82 -11.81 -10.21
N LEU A 173 25.08 -12.83 -10.67
CA LEU A 173 25.09 -13.29 -12.06
C LEU A 173 23.99 -12.58 -12.83
N GLY A 174 24.28 -12.09 -14.03
CA GLY A 174 23.26 -11.48 -14.89
C GLY A 174 23.81 -11.07 -16.25
N GLY A 175 23.16 -10.09 -16.88
CA GLY A 175 23.57 -9.52 -18.17
C GLY A 175 23.54 -7.99 -18.13
N ILE A 176 23.97 -7.37 -19.22
CA ILE A 176 23.96 -5.91 -19.41
C ILE A 176 22.88 -5.57 -20.43
N ALA A 177 21.91 -4.73 -20.05
CA ALA A 177 20.72 -4.45 -20.87
C ALA A 177 21.08 -3.87 -22.24
N GLU A 178 22.06 -2.98 -22.31
CA GLU A 178 22.58 -2.39 -23.54
C GLU A 178 23.13 -3.44 -24.49
N GLN A 179 23.90 -4.42 -23.98
CA GLN A 179 24.43 -5.52 -24.79
C GLN A 179 23.31 -6.41 -25.34
N PHE A 180 22.21 -6.57 -24.60
CA PHE A 180 21.05 -7.32 -25.06
C PHE A 180 20.33 -6.59 -26.20
N VAL A 181 20.22 -5.26 -26.11
CA VAL A 181 19.69 -4.44 -27.22
C VAL A 181 20.59 -4.58 -28.45
N ASP A 182 21.91 -4.40 -28.29
CA ASP A 182 22.90 -4.50 -29.37
C ASP A 182 22.94 -5.90 -30.01
N ALA A 183 22.70 -6.94 -29.23
CA ALA A 183 22.62 -8.31 -29.72
C ALA A 183 21.35 -8.60 -30.54
N GLY A 184 20.33 -7.74 -30.47
CA GLY A 184 19.01 -7.94 -31.10
C GLY A 184 17.96 -8.57 -30.18
N LEU A 185 18.20 -8.59 -28.86
CA LEU A 185 17.31 -9.12 -27.83
C LEU A 185 16.53 -8.00 -27.10
N GLY A 186 16.36 -6.83 -27.73
CA GLY A 186 15.66 -5.69 -27.12
C GLY A 186 14.21 -5.96 -26.69
N PHE A 187 13.57 -7.03 -27.18
CA PHE A 187 12.25 -7.46 -26.70
C PHE A 187 12.25 -7.99 -25.26
N ALA A 188 13.42 -8.34 -24.73
CA ALA A 188 13.61 -8.78 -23.36
C ALA A 188 14.18 -7.66 -22.46
N VAL A 189 14.16 -6.42 -22.93
CA VAL A 189 14.70 -5.25 -22.22
C VAL A 189 13.58 -4.25 -21.97
N THR A 190 13.47 -3.76 -20.73
CA THR A 190 12.66 -2.59 -20.39
C THR A 190 13.50 -1.33 -20.47
N TYR A 191 12.83 -0.22 -20.74
CA TYR A 191 13.45 1.10 -20.85
C TYR A 191 13.00 1.99 -19.71
N GLY A 192 13.92 2.82 -19.21
CA GLY A 192 13.63 3.82 -18.19
C GLY A 192 12.83 5.00 -18.74
N GLU A 193 12.48 5.95 -17.88
CA GLU A 193 11.78 7.17 -18.28
C GLU A 193 12.58 8.03 -19.26
N ASP A 194 13.90 7.92 -19.23
CA ASP A 194 14.85 8.57 -20.15
C ASP A 194 14.95 7.86 -21.52
N GLY A 195 14.25 6.74 -21.69
CA GLY A 195 14.28 5.92 -22.89
C GLY A 195 15.55 5.07 -23.02
N LEU A 196 16.37 4.95 -21.98
CA LEU A 196 17.57 4.11 -21.98
C LEU A 196 17.25 2.68 -21.50
N PRO A 197 17.98 1.66 -21.98
CA PRO A 197 17.90 0.30 -21.43
C PRO A 197 18.07 0.30 -19.91
N PHE A 198 17.13 -0.29 -19.18
CA PHE A 198 17.08 -0.19 -17.72
C PHE A 198 17.13 -1.56 -17.03
N SER A 199 16.32 -2.52 -17.48
CA SER A 199 16.30 -3.87 -16.90
C SER A 199 16.14 -4.91 -17.99
N ILE A 200 16.67 -6.10 -17.72
CA ILE A 200 16.36 -7.30 -18.49
C ILE A 200 15.11 -7.93 -17.86
N GLU A 201 14.10 -8.24 -18.67
CA GLU A 201 12.95 -9.01 -18.22
C GLU A 201 13.27 -10.52 -18.32
N ASP A 202 13.28 -11.19 -17.17
CA ASP A 202 13.62 -12.63 -17.11
C ASP A 202 12.63 -13.50 -17.90
N ARG A 203 11.34 -13.16 -17.90
CA ARG A 203 10.30 -13.97 -18.55
C ARG A 203 10.50 -14.09 -20.08
N PRO A 204 10.55 -13.00 -20.87
CA PRO A 204 10.82 -13.11 -22.30
C PRO A 204 12.19 -13.72 -22.58
N LEU A 205 13.21 -13.47 -21.75
CA LEU A 205 14.53 -14.09 -21.91
C LEU A 205 14.47 -15.62 -21.78
N VAL A 206 13.76 -16.16 -20.77
CA VAL A 206 13.60 -17.61 -20.59
C VAL A 206 12.90 -18.25 -21.80
N TYR A 207 11.89 -17.60 -22.37
CA TYR A 207 11.25 -18.09 -23.60
C TYR A 207 12.16 -18.01 -24.82
N ALA A 208 13.02 -16.99 -24.92
CA ALA A 208 14.02 -16.90 -25.97
C ALA A 208 15.05 -18.04 -25.88
N LEU A 209 15.54 -18.34 -24.67
CA LEU A 209 16.44 -19.48 -24.42
C LEU A 209 15.77 -20.81 -24.79
N LEU A 210 14.49 -21.00 -24.43
CA LEU A 210 13.73 -22.19 -24.82
C LEU A 210 13.61 -22.31 -26.35
N ALA A 211 13.32 -21.20 -27.04
CA ALA A 211 13.24 -21.18 -28.51
C ALA A 211 14.59 -21.50 -29.15
N GLY A 212 15.69 -20.96 -28.61
CA GLY A 212 17.05 -21.26 -29.04
C GLY A 212 17.42 -22.73 -28.84
N TYR A 213 17.10 -23.30 -27.67
CA TYR A 213 17.28 -24.73 -27.41
C TYR A 213 16.49 -25.60 -28.40
N GLN A 214 15.23 -25.28 -28.66
CA GLN A 214 14.41 -26.02 -29.63
C GLN A 214 14.98 -25.94 -31.05
N ALA A 215 15.55 -24.79 -31.44
CA ALA A 215 16.22 -24.64 -32.73
C ALA A 215 17.50 -25.48 -32.81
N LEU A 216 18.32 -25.48 -31.75
CA LEU A 216 19.52 -26.30 -31.66
C LEU A 216 19.17 -27.80 -31.72
N ALA A 217 18.18 -28.25 -30.94
CA ALA A 217 17.74 -29.64 -30.91
C ALA A 217 17.29 -30.11 -32.31
N ARG A 218 16.52 -29.31 -33.04
CA ARG A 218 16.14 -29.63 -34.43
C ARG A 218 17.35 -29.77 -35.34
N ARG A 219 18.30 -28.83 -35.26
CA ARG A 219 19.53 -28.86 -36.08
C ARG A 219 20.40 -30.08 -35.79
N VAL A 220 20.51 -30.48 -34.53
CA VAL A 220 21.25 -31.70 -34.15
C VAL A 220 20.58 -32.94 -34.73
N THR A 221 19.25 -33.08 -34.59
CA THR A 221 18.50 -34.19 -35.18
C THR A 221 18.66 -34.26 -36.70
N GLU A 222 18.66 -33.12 -37.39
CA GLU A 222 18.89 -33.06 -38.85
C GLU A 222 20.32 -33.46 -39.26
N LEU A 223 21.32 -33.18 -38.41
CA LEU A 223 22.71 -33.56 -38.66
C LEU A 223 23.02 -35.03 -38.32
N GLU A 224 22.24 -35.63 -37.43
CA GLU A 224 22.37 -37.04 -37.01
C GLU A 224 21.55 -38.03 -37.86
N ALA A 225 20.68 -37.52 -38.73
CA ALA A 225 19.84 -38.31 -39.65
C ALA A 225 20.56 -38.65 -40.97
#